data_AF-A0A255TNG5-F1
#
_entry.id   AF-A0A255TNG5-F1
#
_cell.length_a   1.000
_cell.length_b   1.000
_cell.length_c   1.000
_cell.angle_alpha   90.00
_cell.angle_beta   90.00
_cell.angle_gamma   90.00
#
_symmetry.space_group_name_H-M   'P 1'
#
loop_
_entity.id
_entity.type
_entity.pdbx_description
1 polymer ?
#
loop_
_entity_poly.entity_id
_entity_poly.type
_entity_poly.pdbx_seq_one_letter_code
_entity_poly.pdbx_strand_id
1 'polypeptide(L)'
;MVKGIKIWLVACILAIAGTSFTGCSSDDYDDTEIKQQISSLDQRVSAMEKTVNALNVEINQIKVIVEKLQANISIQSYISIENGYRIVFTDGTSIDVKNGKDGKDGEDGKDGQDGTDGKDGKDGQTPIIGVSLDIDGNYYWTVTINGVTNYIIDGDGNKISISGPNVITPIIKIDVNGYWVISYDGGITFVYIYDDNGNMVPINGGGDSNVSYIKTTYQYDNYVVFVLYNGQEIRCPIYKGMYMTLSNTTVNLDNHPVTISYSISGADGYTFVETVDKGNVKSTVNASSSYYGTITITQTGDIDSDTKVLVFLCNRDQTITNVIKVTGGSYEEPDNRIEDVVPEDIVKKLDPYITIYRGVNPPNVEGAYRIDPMLTVYCEDEGNGGFNPGTKVTSEDIRLYGQNKINNTINYEGYTVSGSSYALGEGAFISGYGNYFTIFFNTIGESHNISTKTALVISGEKTSNGIKNLKYAFIMVEKGADPQGLLMKEGVFRVFEDGDYISSPITWSHSSKAKLVTPFKSSDEYSIYSAFKK
;
A
#
# COMPACT_ATOMS: atom_id res chain seq x y z
N MET A 1 15.06 44.70 28.60
CA MET A 1 15.30 45.33 29.92
C MET A 1 15.11 44.23 30.94
N VAL A 2 16.15 43.57 31.44
CA VAL A 2 17.06 44.08 32.48
C VAL A 2 18.48 43.55 32.20
N LYS A 3 19.31 44.42 31.62
CA LYS A 3 20.77 44.41 31.80
C LYS A 3 21.03 45.48 32.85
N GLY A 4 21.51 45.11 34.03
CA GLY A 4 21.85 46.07 35.05
C GLY A 4 21.59 45.51 36.43
N ILE A 5 22.69 45.17 37.11
CA ILE A 5 22.97 45.23 38.55
C ILE A 5 24.03 44.14 38.79
N LYS A 6 25.25 44.47 38.37
CA LYS A 6 26.49 43.94 38.94
C LYS A 6 27.16 45.14 39.59
N ILE A 7 27.79 44.90 40.75
CA ILE A 7 28.55 45.84 41.58
C ILE A 7 27.66 46.61 42.55
N TRP A 8 27.64 46.18 43.82
CA TRP A 8 27.72 47.00 45.04
C TRP A 8 27.52 46.10 46.27
N LEU A 9 28.59 45.43 46.72
CA LEU A 9 28.66 44.85 48.07
C LEU A 9 30.11 44.59 48.51
N VAL A 10 31.02 45.55 48.30
CA VAL A 10 32.29 45.65 49.04
C VAL A 10 32.62 47.14 49.20
N ALA A 11 31.93 47.81 50.12
CA ALA A 11 32.18 49.19 50.49
C ALA A 11 31.98 49.38 52.01
N CYS A 12 32.79 48.67 52.79
CA CYS A 12 33.13 48.88 54.19
C CYS A 12 34.43 48.09 54.36
N ILE A 13 35.63 48.64 54.20
CA ILE A 13 36.32 49.56 55.11
C ILE A 13 37.51 50.12 54.31
N LEU A 14 37.50 51.40 53.97
CA LEU A 14 38.66 52.13 53.45
C LEU A 14 38.65 53.55 54.03
N ALA A 15 39.19 53.67 55.23
CA ALA A 15 39.70 54.90 55.85
C ALA A 15 40.59 54.39 57.00
N ILE A 16 41.87 54.72 57.18
CA ILE A 16 42.53 56.04 57.21
C ILE A 16 44.03 55.82 56.95
N ALA A 17 44.65 56.86 56.39
CA ALA A 17 46.02 56.98 55.91
C ALA A 17 47.16 56.75 56.92
N GLY A 18 48.32 56.35 56.37
CA GLY A 18 49.57 57.09 56.59
C GLY A 18 50.58 56.52 57.59
N THR A 19 51.80 56.35 57.04
CA THR A 19 53.13 56.27 57.68
C THR A 19 53.75 54.90 57.86
N SER A 20 54.99 54.87 57.39
CA SER A 20 55.89 53.75 57.19
C SER A 20 56.68 53.39 58.46
N PHE A 21 57.04 52.12 58.52
CA PHE A 21 58.10 51.44 59.27
C PHE A 21 57.72 50.56 60.49
N THR A 22 57.96 49.26 60.22
CA THR A 22 58.46 48.15 61.06
C THR A 22 57.55 47.47 62.06
N GLY A 23 57.20 46.23 61.71
CA GLY A 23 57.67 45.07 62.48
C GLY A 23 56.67 44.45 63.45
N CYS A 24 55.64 43.80 62.92
CA CYS A 24 55.07 42.57 63.48
C CYS A 24 54.41 41.78 62.35
N SER A 25 54.61 40.47 62.38
CA SER A 25 54.20 39.44 61.42
C SER A 25 52.79 39.67 60.85
N SER A 26 52.68 39.82 59.54
CA SER A 26 51.39 39.68 58.84
C SER A 26 51.61 38.69 57.72
N ASP A 27 51.40 37.43 58.06
CA ASP A 27 51.35 36.30 57.15
C ASP A 27 50.50 36.66 55.93
N ASP A 28 51.02 36.29 54.76
CA ASP A 28 50.39 36.48 53.46
C ASP A 28 48.96 35.94 53.45
N TYR A 29 47.97 36.81 53.22
CA TYR A 29 46.58 36.39 53.07
C TYR A 29 46.44 35.61 51.74
N ASP A 30 46.50 34.28 51.82
CA ASP A 30 46.26 33.38 50.69
C ASP A 30 44.76 33.06 50.56
N ASP A 31 44.11 33.68 49.57
CA ASP A 31 42.69 33.52 49.25
C ASP A 31 42.45 32.57 48.05
N THR A 32 43.46 31.80 47.65
CA THR A 32 43.40 30.88 46.50
C THR A 32 42.28 29.85 46.66
N GLU A 33 42.10 29.30 47.86
CA GLU A 33 41.06 28.31 48.16
C GLU A 33 39.64 28.90 48.01
N ILE A 34 39.41 30.11 48.50
CA ILE A 34 38.12 30.81 48.39
C ILE A 34 37.80 31.10 46.91
N LYS A 35 38.79 31.54 46.13
CA LYS A 35 38.64 31.77 44.68
C LYS A 35 38.33 30.49 43.91
N GLN A 36 38.95 29.36 44.28
CA GLN A 36 38.67 28.05 43.68
C GLN A 36 37.25 27.57 43.99
N GLN A 37 36.80 27.73 45.24
CA GLN A 37 35.42 27.40 45.63
C GLN A 37 34.39 28.25 44.88
N ILE A 38 34.60 29.58 44.79
CA ILE A 38 33.70 30.48 44.03
C ILE A 38 33.62 30.08 42.55
N SER A 39 34.75 29.75 41.93
CA SER A 39 34.79 29.29 40.53
C SER A 39 34.03 27.98 40.34
N SER A 40 34.19 27.03 41.27
CA SER A 40 33.44 25.76 41.27
C SER A 40 31.93 25.98 41.42
N LEU A 41 31.51 26.91 42.30
CA LEU A 41 30.10 27.28 42.46
C LEU A 41 29.52 27.90 41.17
N ASP A 42 30.24 28.80 40.51
CA ASP A 42 29.80 29.44 39.26
C ASP A 42 29.61 28.41 38.12
N GLN A 43 30.51 27.42 38.04
CA GLN A 43 30.40 26.31 37.10
C GLN A 43 29.18 25.42 37.41
N ARG A 44 28.93 25.10 38.69
CA ARG A 44 27.78 24.29 39.11
C ARG A 44 26.45 24.99 38.82
N VAL A 45 26.33 26.28 39.15
CA VAL A 45 25.12 27.07 38.86
C VAL A 45 24.88 27.14 37.35
N SER A 46 25.91 27.39 36.55
CA SER A 46 25.82 27.41 35.09
C SER A 46 25.37 26.06 34.50
N ALA A 47 25.82 24.94 35.09
CA ALA A 47 25.38 23.61 34.67
C ALA A 47 23.91 23.35 35.03
N MET A 48 23.50 23.72 36.25
CA MET A 48 22.12 23.59 36.73
C MET A 48 21.13 24.41 35.88
N GLU A 49 21.47 25.65 35.54
CA GLU A 49 20.65 26.49 34.66
C GLU A 49 20.49 25.86 33.26
N LYS A 50 21.55 25.27 32.71
CA LYS A 50 21.49 24.55 31.43
C LYS A 50 20.57 23.33 31.52
N THR A 51 20.68 22.54 32.58
CA THR A 51 19.82 21.37 32.81
C THR A 51 18.35 21.78 32.91
N VAL A 52 18.01 22.78 33.73
CA VAL A 52 16.63 23.28 33.87
C VAL A 52 16.07 23.76 32.53
N ASN A 53 16.86 24.52 31.76
CA ASN A 53 16.44 25.02 30.46
C ASN A 53 16.22 23.87 29.46
N ALA A 54 17.11 22.88 29.44
CA ALA A 54 16.96 21.70 28.58
C ALA A 54 15.68 20.92 28.91
N LEU A 55 15.43 20.67 30.19
CA LEU A 55 14.23 19.96 30.64
C LEU A 55 12.94 20.71 30.31
N ASN A 56 12.91 22.04 30.50
CA ASN A 56 11.75 22.85 30.11
C ASN A 56 11.53 22.89 28.59
N VAL A 57 12.59 22.79 27.77
CA VAL A 57 12.46 22.63 26.31
C VAL A 57 11.81 21.28 25.99
N GLU A 58 12.25 20.20 26.63
CA GLU A 58 11.68 18.87 26.39
C GLU A 58 10.23 18.73 26.86
N ILE A 59 9.85 19.38 27.97
CA ILE A 59 8.44 19.51 28.39
C ILE A 59 7.62 20.11 27.24
N ASN A 60 8.11 21.19 26.62
CA ASN A 60 7.42 21.78 25.46
C ASN A 60 7.39 20.85 24.24
N GLN A 61 8.41 20.03 24.02
CA GLN A 61 8.42 19.06 22.92
C GLN A 61 7.38 17.96 23.13
N ILE A 62 7.29 17.39 24.34
CA ILE A 62 6.25 16.40 24.69
C ILE A 62 4.86 17.01 24.47
N LYS A 63 4.65 18.26 24.89
CA LYS A 63 3.41 19.00 24.60
C LYS A 63 3.10 19.02 23.12
N VAL A 64 4.04 19.46 22.29
CA VAL A 64 3.84 19.54 20.84
C VAL A 64 3.50 18.17 20.26
N ILE A 65 4.20 17.10 20.64
CA ILE A 65 3.92 15.74 20.16
C ILE A 65 2.46 15.36 20.44
N VAL A 66 1.98 15.58 21.66
CA VAL A 66 0.62 15.22 22.06
C VAL A 66 -0.43 16.12 21.40
N GLU A 67 -0.17 17.43 21.28
CA GLU A 67 -1.05 18.35 20.56
C GLU A 67 -1.21 17.94 19.08
N LYS A 68 -0.12 17.53 18.42
CA LYS A 68 -0.18 17.01 17.04
C LYS A 68 -1.00 15.72 16.97
N LEU A 69 -0.78 14.79 17.90
CA LEU A 69 -1.53 13.55 17.98
C LEU A 69 -3.04 13.81 18.15
N GLN A 70 -3.43 14.68 19.08
CA GLN A 70 -4.84 15.02 19.33
C GLN A 70 -5.49 15.83 18.20
N ALA A 71 -4.69 16.55 17.40
CA ALA A 71 -5.14 17.23 16.19
C ALA A 71 -5.20 16.29 14.95
N ASN A 72 -4.95 14.99 15.12
CA ASN A 72 -4.84 14.00 14.03
C ASN A 72 -3.78 14.37 12.97
N ILE A 73 -2.68 15.00 13.40
CA ILE A 73 -1.55 15.34 12.53
C ILE A 73 -0.51 14.21 12.61
N SER A 74 -0.35 13.47 11.51
CA SER A 74 0.61 12.36 11.39
C SER A 74 2.05 12.84 11.16
N ILE A 75 3.02 11.97 11.45
CA ILE A 75 4.44 12.16 11.12
C ILE A 75 4.64 11.92 9.62
N GLN A 76 5.16 12.91 8.90
CA GLN A 76 5.51 12.80 7.48
C GLN A 76 6.88 12.13 7.30
N SER A 77 7.87 12.50 8.10
CA SER A 77 9.18 11.87 8.08
C SER A 77 9.88 11.99 9.43
N TYR A 78 10.85 11.11 9.65
CA TYR A 78 11.74 11.15 10.80
C TYR A 78 13.18 11.02 10.30
N ILE A 79 14.07 11.85 10.81
CA ILE A 79 15.44 11.94 10.33
C ILE A 79 16.37 11.79 11.53
N SER A 80 17.27 10.81 11.51
CA SER A 80 18.25 10.64 12.58
C SER A 80 19.13 11.90 12.70
N ILE A 81 19.30 12.39 13.92
CA ILE A 81 20.20 13.50 14.26
C ILE A 81 21.13 13.07 15.40
N GLU A 82 22.06 13.94 15.78
CA GLU A 82 22.96 13.66 16.90
C GLU A 82 22.15 13.47 18.21
N ASN A 83 22.26 12.28 18.80
CA ASN A 83 21.56 11.87 20.03
C ASN A 83 20.01 11.87 19.94
N GLY A 84 19.41 11.71 18.75
CA GLY A 84 17.95 11.63 18.63
C GLY A 84 17.40 11.66 17.20
N TYR A 85 16.20 12.25 17.04
CA TYR A 85 15.48 12.34 15.76
C TYR A 85 14.87 13.72 15.55
N ARG A 86 14.93 14.21 14.31
CA ARG A 86 14.05 15.26 13.82
C ARG A 86 12.77 14.65 13.31
N ILE A 87 11.64 15.05 13.89
CA ILE A 87 10.29 14.62 13.51
C ILE A 87 9.66 15.72 12.67
N VAL A 88 9.25 15.40 11.44
CA VAL A 88 8.54 16.30 10.53
C VAL A 88 7.10 15.86 10.45
N PHE A 89 6.16 16.75 10.76
CA PHE A 89 4.73 16.49 10.75
C PHE A 89 4.11 16.80 9.38
N THR A 90 2.93 16.24 9.11
CA THR A 90 2.18 16.44 7.86
C THR A 90 1.69 17.87 7.64
N ASP A 91 1.65 18.70 8.69
CA ASP A 91 1.37 20.13 8.59
C ASP A 91 2.62 20.98 8.25
N GLY A 92 3.76 20.34 8.01
CA GLY A 92 5.03 20.97 7.66
C GLY A 92 5.84 21.47 8.86
N THR A 93 5.33 21.37 10.10
CA THR A 93 6.11 21.71 11.30
C THR A 93 7.08 20.59 11.67
N SER A 94 8.11 20.90 12.48
CA SER A 94 9.08 19.90 12.92
C SER A 94 9.61 20.17 14.33
N ILE A 95 10.01 19.10 15.03
CA ILE A 95 10.68 19.15 16.33
C ILE A 95 11.90 18.23 16.35
N ASP A 96 12.88 18.55 17.21
CA ASP A 96 14.07 17.72 17.44
C ASP A 96 13.94 17.02 18.79
N VAL A 97 13.67 15.73 18.77
CA VAL A 97 13.58 14.87 19.96
C VAL A 97 14.94 14.27 20.27
N LYS A 98 15.39 14.40 21.51
CA LYS A 98 16.59 13.71 22.01
C LYS A 98 16.19 12.46 22.79
N ASN A 99 17.01 11.43 22.71
CA ASN A 99 16.88 10.28 23.59
C ASN A 99 17.78 10.49 24.82
N GLY A 100 17.29 10.06 25.98
CA GLY A 100 18.09 10.03 27.20
C GLY A 100 19.30 9.09 27.09
N LYS A 101 20.35 9.42 27.85
CA LYS A 101 21.49 8.54 28.13
C LYS A 101 21.39 8.06 29.58
N ASP A 102 21.91 6.87 29.87
CA ASP A 102 22.08 6.46 31.26
C ASP A 102 23.03 7.44 31.98
N GLY A 103 22.67 7.81 33.21
CA GLY A 103 23.50 8.71 34.02
C GLY A 103 24.88 8.10 34.26
N LYS A 104 25.93 8.93 34.32
CA LYS A 104 27.24 8.50 34.81
C LYS A 104 27.24 8.52 36.34
N ASP A 105 27.88 7.52 36.95
CA ASP A 105 28.18 7.54 38.39
C ASP A 105 28.99 8.81 38.73
N GLY A 106 28.73 9.39 39.91
CA GLY A 106 29.49 10.54 40.40
C GLY A 106 30.96 10.18 40.63
N GLU A 107 31.88 11.10 40.38
CA GLU A 107 33.27 10.93 40.81
C GLU A 107 33.35 11.08 42.33
N ASP A 108 34.03 10.15 43.01
CA ASP A 108 34.31 10.24 44.44
C ASP A 108 35.05 11.56 44.75
N GLY A 109 34.67 12.23 45.84
CA GLY A 109 35.39 13.41 46.33
C GLY A 109 36.84 13.06 46.68
N LYS A 110 37.78 14.01 46.50
CA LYS A 110 39.15 13.83 47.03
C LYS A 110 39.15 13.95 48.55
N ASP A 111 39.78 13.00 49.23
CA ASP A 111 39.94 12.98 50.69
C ASP A 111 40.61 14.26 51.21
N GLY A 112 39.97 14.94 52.16
CA GLY A 112 40.61 15.95 53.03
C GLY A 112 41.25 15.29 54.26
N GLN A 113 42.03 16.04 55.06
CA GLN A 113 42.50 15.54 56.36
C GLN A 113 41.32 15.12 57.25
N ASP A 114 41.43 13.93 57.87
CA ASP A 114 40.39 13.30 58.70
C ASP A 114 39.76 14.26 59.73
N GLY A 115 38.55 14.72 59.45
CA GLY A 115 37.56 15.13 60.44
C GLY A 115 36.60 13.97 60.73
N THR A 116 35.70 14.11 61.71
CA THR A 116 34.60 13.13 61.90
C THR A 116 33.81 12.99 60.60
N ASP A 117 33.64 11.76 60.10
CA ASP A 117 32.85 11.44 58.91
C ASP A 117 31.53 12.23 58.90
N GLY A 118 31.37 13.09 57.90
CA GLY A 118 30.05 13.64 57.56
C GLY A 118 29.16 12.50 57.09
N LYS A 119 27.86 12.53 57.41
CA LYS A 119 26.91 11.57 56.83
C LYS A 119 26.96 11.66 55.31
N ASP A 120 27.02 10.52 54.63
CA ASP A 120 26.88 10.44 53.17
C ASP A 120 25.69 11.28 52.69
N GLY A 121 25.93 12.07 51.64
CA GLY A 121 24.84 12.78 50.95
C GLY A 121 23.89 11.75 50.33
N LYS A 122 22.59 11.91 50.54
CA LYS A 122 21.59 11.11 49.81
C LYS A 122 21.67 11.44 48.32
N ASP A 123 21.53 10.43 47.46
CA ASP A 123 21.36 10.62 46.03
C ASP A 123 20.16 11.54 45.76
N GLY A 124 20.42 12.74 45.28
CA GLY A 124 19.43 13.66 44.75
C GLY A 124 18.85 13.18 43.42
N GLN A 125 17.61 13.60 43.17
CA GLN A 125 16.79 13.01 42.14
C GLN A 125 16.27 14.10 41.24
N THR A 126 16.37 13.89 39.93
CA THR A 126 15.77 14.80 38.96
C THR A 126 14.30 14.39 38.77
N PRO A 127 13.32 15.28 39.04
CA PRO A 127 11.93 14.99 38.79
C PRO A 127 11.69 14.75 37.30
N ILE A 128 10.94 13.70 36.96
CA ILE A 128 10.56 13.40 35.58
C ILE A 128 9.19 14.00 35.31
N ILE A 129 9.13 14.97 34.42
CA ILE A 129 7.86 15.51 33.93
C ILE A 129 7.48 14.73 32.67
N GLY A 130 6.32 14.10 32.72
CA GLY A 130 5.81 13.27 31.64
C GLY A 130 4.33 13.49 31.41
N VAL A 131 3.72 12.58 30.66
CA VAL A 131 2.28 12.59 30.39
C VAL A 131 1.70 11.20 30.58
N SER A 132 0.41 11.13 30.86
CA SER A 132 -0.36 9.89 30.85
C SER A 132 -1.75 10.13 30.24
N LEU A 133 -2.23 9.14 29.48
CA LEU A 133 -3.57 9.14 28.91
C LEU A 133 -4.54 8.62 29.98
N ASP A 134 -5.53 9.44 30.34
CA ASP A 134 -6.55 9.04 31.31
C ASP A 134 -7.75 8.38 30.61
N ILE A 135 -8.68 7.83 31.41
CA ILE A 135 -9.83 7.05 30.92
C ILE A 135 -10.83 7.87 30.10
N ASP A 136 -10.74 9.20 30.17
CA ASP A 136 -11.54 10.15 29.41
C ASP A 136 -10.99 10.39 27.98
N GLY A 137 -9.85 9.79 27.64
CA GLY A 137 -9.20 9.95 26.33
C GLY A 137 -8.33 11.20 26.21
N ASN A 138 -8.09 11.93 27.31
CA ASN A 138 -7.23 13.10 27.33
C ASN A 138 -5.88 12.82 28.01
N TYR A 139 -4.85 13.50 27.53
CA TYR A 139 -3.53 13.45 28.15
C TYR A 139 -3.39 14.51 29.24
N TYR A 140 -2.81 14.10 30.36
CA TYR A 140 -2.56 14.94 31.53
C TYR A 140 -1.08 14.91 31.90
N TRP A 141 -0.60 16.02 32.46
CA TRP A 141 0.76 16.11 32.98
C TRP A 141 0.96 15.22 34.20
N THR A 142 2.11 14.57 34.29
CA THR A 142 2.52 13.75 35.43
C THR A 142 3.88 14.15 35.94
N VAL A 143 4.11 13.98 37.23
CA VAL A 143 5.43 14.06 37.87
C VAL A 143 5.81 12.70 38.43
N THR A 144 7.02 12.24 38.14
CA THR A 144 7.57 11.00 38.69
C THR A 144 8.79 11.30 39.55
N ILE A 145 8.78 10.78 40.78
CA ILE A 145 9.81 10.93 41.80
C ILE A 145 9.99 9.55 42.44
N ASN A 146 11.22 9.08 42.66
CA ASN A 146 11.45 7.71 43.17
C ASN A 146 10.75 6.58 42.39
N GLY A 147 10.48 6.78 41.10
CA GLY A 147 9.71 5.83 40.28
C GLY A 147 8.21 5.83 40.54
N VAL A 148 7.71 6.60 41.51
CA VAL A 148 6.28 6.81 41.77
C VAL A 148 5.77 7.95 40.91
N THR A 149 4.76 7.69 40.10
CA THR A 149 4.18 8.64 39.14
C THR A 149 2.82 9.12 39.63
N ASN A 150 2.64 10.43 39.72
CA ASN A 150 1.39 11.07 40.11
C ASN A 150 0.95 12.09 39.06
N TYR A 151 -0.38 12.30 38.94
CA TYR A 151 -0.91 13.40 38.13
C TYR A 151 -0.57 14.74 38.77
N ILE A 152 -0.23 15.72 37.93
CA ILE A 152 -0.13 17.10 38.36
C ILE A 152 -1.56 17.66 38.48
N ILE A 153 -1.88 18.18 39.67
CA ILE A 153 -3.16 18.80 39.98
C ILE A 153 -2.99 20.33 40.14
N ASP A 154 -3.98 21.09 39.70
CA ASP A 154 -4.05 22.53 39.93
C ASP A 154 -4.48 22.86 41.38
N GLY A 155 -4.57 24.16 41.70
CA GLY A 155 -4.99 24.63 43.03
C GLY A 155 -6.43 24.28 43.41
N ASP A 156 -7.27 23.91 42.43
CA ASP A 156 -8.66 23.51 42.61
C ASP A 156 -8.82 21.97 42.70
N GLY A 157 -7.71 21.22 42.56
CA GLY A 157 -7.66 19.76 42.62
C GLY A 157 -7.96 19.06 41.29
N ASN A 158 -8.02 19.79 40.17
CA ASN A 158 -8.23 19.19 38.85
C ASN A 158 -6.90 18.79 38.22
N LYS A 159 -6.91 17.71 37.41
CA LYS A 159 -5.74 17.31 36.63
C LYS A 159 -5.42 18.35 35.55
N ILE A 160 -4.15 18.69 35.37
CA ILE A 160 -3.74 19.65 34.34
C ILE A 160 -3.63 18.95 32.99
N SER A 161 -4.54 19.28 32.07
CA SER A 161 -4.54 18.75 30.71
C SER A 161 -3.41 19.38 29.86
N ILE A 162 -2.92 18.62 28.90
CA ILE A 162 -1.90 19.08 27.96
C ILE A 162 -2.48 19.84 26.75
N SER A 163 -3.77 19.74 26.51
CA SER A 163 -4.45 20.40 25.38
C SER A 163 -5.84 20.93 25.77
N GLY A 164 -6.31 21.95 25.05
CA GLY A 164 -7.59 22.61 25.31
C GLY A 164 -7.47 24.12 25.54
N PRO A 165 -8.56 24.83 25.88
CA PRO A 165 -8.58 26.29 25.93
C PRO A 165 -7.75 26.91 27.07
N ASN A 166 -7.42 26.14 28.12
CA ASN A 166 -6.67 26.59 29.29
C ASN A 166 -5.40 25.73 29.52
N VAL A 167 -4.61 25.48 28.47
CA VAL A 167 -3.37 24.70 28.63
C VAL A 167 -2.37 25.45 29.49
N ILE A 168 -1.98 24.84 30.61
CA ILE A 168 -0.83 25.28 31.40
C ILE A 168 0.28 24.26 31.22
N THR A 169 1.44 24.74 30.78
CA THR A 169 2.65 23.92 30.64
C THR A 169 3.46 24.05 31.93
N PRO A 170 3.70 22.95 32.66
CA PRO A 170 4.49 23.01 33.88
C PRO A 170 5.90 23.53 33.61
N ILE A 171 6.41 24.33 34.55
CA ILE A 171 7.78 24.85 34.48
C ILE A 171 8.50 24.41 35.75
N ILE A 172 9.65 23.78 35.59
CA ILE A 172 10.51 23.45 36.73
C ILE A 172 11.67 24.43 36.85
N LYS A 173 12.11 24.66 38.08
CA LYS A 173 13.29 25.44 38.43
C LYS A 173 13.95 24.85 39.67
N ILE A 174 15.11 25.38 40.01
CA ILE A 174 15.77 25.15 41.29
C ILE A 174 15.66 26.45 42.08
N ASP A 175 15.20 26.35 43.33
CA ASP A 175 15.10 27.51 44.22
C ASP A 175 16.48 27.94 44.76
N VAL A 176 16.50 29.05 45.50
CA VAL A 176 17.73 29.60 46.10
C VAL A 176 18.39 28.67 47.13
N ASN A 177 17.64 27.69 47.65
CA ASN A 177 18.12 26.72 48.64
C ASN A 177 18.55 25.40 47.99
N GLY A 178 18.49 25.28 46.65
CA GLY A 178 18.91 24.09 45.93
C GLY A 178 17.84 22.99 45.84
N TYR A 179 16.56 23.31 46.01
CA TYR A 179 15.46 22.36 45.87
C TYR A 179 14.71 22.53 44.56
N TRP A 180 14.22 21.43 44.02
CA TRP A 180 13.34 21.46 42.86
C TRP A 180 11.99 22.06 43.22
N VAL A 181 11.58 23.03 42.41
CA VAL A 181 10.27 23.67 42.48
C VAL A 181 9.60 23.61 41.12
N ILE A 182 8.27 23.46 41.13
CA ILE A 182 7.45 23.38 39.94
C ILE A 182 6.35 24.42 39.97
N SER A 183 6.07 25.00 38.81
CA SER A 183 4.95 25.89 38.58
C SER A 183 3.87 25.16 37.81
N TYR A 184 2.64 25.32 38.30
CA TYR A 184 1.41 24.79 37.71
C TYR A 184 0.54 25.88 37.08
N ASP A 185 1.04 27.12 37.02
CA ASP A 185 0.32 28.33 36.60
C ASP A 185 1.13 29.16 35.59
N GLY A 186 1.98 28.50 34.79
CA GLY A 186 2.74 29.15 33.72
C GLY A 186 3.92 29.99 34.22
N GLY A 187 4.41 29.71 35.42
CA GLY A 187 5.57 30.35 36.03
C GLY A 187 5.24 31.50 36.98
N ILE A 188 3.98 31.66 37.39
CA ILE A 188 3.55 32.74 38.31
C ILE A 188 3.92 32.35 39.75
N THR A 189 3.52 31.16 40.19
CA THR A 189 3.87 30.59 41.49
C THR A 189 4.66 29.30 41.33
N PHE A 190 5.48 29.00 42.33
CA PHE A 190 6.30 27.80 42.39
C PHE A 190 6.11 27.12 43.74
N VAL A 191 5.92 25.81 43.72
CA VAL A 191 5.79 24.98 44.93
C VAL A 191 6.90 23.94 44.96
N TYR A 192 7.28 23.52 46.17
CA TYR A 192 8.25 22.46 46.36
C TYR A 192 7.75 21.13 45.81
N ILE A 193 8.65 20.40 45.14
CA ILE A 193 8.42 19.01 44.78
C ILE A 193 8.80 18.15 45.99
N TYR A 194 7.89 17.26 46.40
CA TYR A 194 8.08 16.37 47.53
C TYR A 194 8.19 14.92 47.08
N ASP A 195 9.09 14.15 47.69
CA ASP A 195 9.13 12.70 47.56
C ASP A 195 7.95 12.02 48.29
N ASP A 196 7.80 10.71 48.11
CA ASP A 196 6.71 9.93 48.74
C ASP A 196 6.79 9.89 50.28
N ASN A 197 7.93 10.31 50.86
CA ASN A 197 8.12 10.44 52.30
C ASN A 197 7.84 11.86 52.81
N GLY A 198 7.42 12.78 51.93
CA GLY A 198 7.11 14.17 52.26
C GLY A 198 8.35 15.08 52.39
N ASN A 199 9.52 14.66 51.90
CA ASN A 199 10.73 15.49 51.90
C ASN A 199 10.85 16.27 50.60
N MET A 200 11.32 17.52 50.69
CA MET A 200 11.64 18.33 49.50
C MET A 200 12.76 17.66 48.70
N VAL A 201 12.63 17.62 47.37
CA VAL A 201 13.62 16.97 46.48
C VAL A 201 14.80 17.92 46.22
N PRO A 202 16.03 17.62 46.72
CA PRO A 202 17.21 18.46 46.48
C PRO A 202 17.82 18.16 45.10
N ILE A 203 18.56 19.12 44.55
CA ILE A 203 19.41 18.88 43.39
C ILE A 203 20.73 18.20 43.77
N ASN A 204 21.19 17.29 42.90
CA ASN A 204 22.54 16.73 43.02
C ASN A 204 23.62 17.67 42.51
N GLY A 205 24.78 17.62 43.17
CA GLY A 205 25.97 18.37 42.78
C GLY A 205 26.46 18.01 41.38
N GLY A 206 25.98 18.74 40.38
CA GLY A 206 26.39 18.64 38.98
C GLY A 206 25.17 18.53 38.07
N GLY A 207 24.81 19.62 37.41
CA GLY A 207 23.80 19.57 36.36
C GLY A 207 24.29 18.72 35.19
N ASP A 208 23.63 17.61 34.90
CA ASP A 208 23.89 16.88 33.66
C ASP A 208 23.23 17.65 32.50
N SER A 209 24.01 17.90 31.45
CA SER A 209 23.55 18.57 30.24
C SER A 209 22.78 17.66 29.27
N ASN A 210 22.67 16.36 29.58
CA ASN A 210 22.02 15.34 28.75
C ASN A 210 20.75 14.73 29.37
N VAL A 211 20.10 15.41 30.32
CA VAL A 211 18.85 14.92 30.90
C VAL A 211 17.73 15.04 29.85
N SER A 212 17.10 13.90 29.53
CA SER A 212 15.92 13.85 28.67
C SER A 212 14.75 13.17 29.37
N TYR A 213 13.54 13.60 29.07
CA TYR A 213 12.30 12.95 29.51
C TYR A 213 11.85 11.83 28.57
N ILE A 214 12.39 11.78 27.35
CA ILE A 214 12.18 10.70 26.39
C ILE A 214 13.32 9.69 26.58
N LYS A 215 12.98 8.54 27.16
CA LYS A 215 13.91 7.43 27.39
C LYS A 215 14.44 6.87 26.08
N THR A 216 13.55 6.60 25.14
CA THR A 216 13.92 6.07 23.83
C THR A 216 12.79 6.28 22.82
N THR A 217 13.15 6.21 21.54
CA THR A 217 12.21 6.31 20.42
C THR A 217 12.30 5.05 19.58
N TYR A 218 11.18 4.35 19.39
CA TYR A 218 11.07 3.17 18.53
C TYR A 218 10.35 3.49 17.23
N GLN A 219 10.76 2.83 16.15
CA GLN A 219 10.19 2.97 14.82
C GLN A 219 9.52 1.67 14.40
N TYR A 220 8.31 1.80 13.89
CA TYR A 220 7.54 0.72 13.29
C TYR A 220 6.99 1.19 11.95
N ASP A 221 6.50 0.25 11.14
CA ASP A 221 6.04 0.55 9.77
C ASP A 221 4.93 1.61 9.72
N ASN A 222 4.09 1.71 10.75
CA ASN A 222 2.90 2.58 10.76
C ASN A 222 2.94 3.65 11.85
N TYR A 223 3.92 3.63 12.76
CA TYR A 223 3.96 4.52 13.91
C TYR A 223 5.38 4.72 14.46
N VAL A 224 5.61 5.87 15.08
CA VAL A 224 6.76 6.14 15.95
C VAL A 224 6.27 6.11 17.40
N VAL A 225 7.00 5.41 18.26
CA VAL A 225 6.71 5.35 19.71
C VAL A 225 7.75 6.12 20.48
N PHE A 226 7.32 7.14 21.22
CA PHE A 226 8.16 7.83 22.21
C PHE A 226 7.91 7.22 23.58
N VAL A 227 8.94 6.61 24.17
CA VAL A 227 8.89 6.00 25.50
C VAL A 227 9.42 7.00 26.51
N LEU A 228 8.63 7.34 27.52
CA LEU A 228 8.98 8.28 28.57
C LEU A 228 9.62 7.55 29.76
N TYR A 229 10.43 8.26 30.57
CA TYR A 229 11.02 7.67 31.78
C TYR A 229 10.00 7.31 32.87
N ASN A 230 8.77 7.84 32.81
CA ASN A 230 7.65 7.42 33.67
C ASN A 230 7.01 6.08 33.21
N GLY A 231 7.52 5.45 32.15
CA GLY A 231 7.04 4.19 31.58
C GLY A 231 5.87 4.32 30.61
N GLN A 232 5.37 5.53 30.35
CA GLN A 232 4.29 5.77 29.39
C GLN A 232 4.82 5.82 27.95
N GLU A 233 3.93 5.50 27.00
CA GLU A 233 4.21 5.53 25.57
C GLU A 233 3.29 6.51 24.84
N ILE A 234 3.87 7.35 23.98
CA ILE A 234 3.12 8.17 23.02
C ILE A 234 3.31 7.56 21.62
N ARG A 235 2.21 7.15 20.99
CA ARG A 235 2.22 6.46 19.69
C ARG A 235 1.70 7.38 18.60
N CYS A 236 2.59 7.85 17.73
CA CYS A 236 2.25 8.79 16.66
C CYS A 236 2.22 8.07 15.30
N PRO A 237 1.12 8.17 14.52
CA PRO A 237 1.02 7.53 13.22
C PRO A 237 1.99 8.15 12.20
N ILE A 238 2.53 7.32 11.31
CA ILE A 238 3.33 7.76 10.16
C ILE A 238 2.42 7.88 8.94
N TYR A 239 2.47 9.02 8.26
CA TYR A 239 1.77 9.25 7.01
C TYR A 239 2.40 8.38 5.90
N LYS A 240 1.59 7.49 5.33
CA LYS A 240 1.93 6.75 4.11
C LYS A 240 1.18 7.36 2.96
N GLY A 241 1.91 7.89 1.98
CA GLY A 241 1.30 8.35 0.74
C GLY A 241 0.61 7.19 0.04
N MET A 242 -0.71 7.25 -0.09
CA MET A 242 -1.47 6.32 -0.89
C MET A 242 -1.47 6.78 -2.35
N TYR A 243 -1.37 5.87 -3.31
CA TYR A 243 -1.59 6.17 -4.73
C TYR A 243 -1.99 4.94 -5.53
N MET A 244 -2.70 5.16 -6.63
CA MET A 244 -3.16 4.14 -7.56
C MET A 244 -2.36 4.18 -8.86
N THR A 245 -2.08 3.00 -9.41
CA THR A 245 -1.66 2.83 -10.80
C THR A 245 -2.75 2.11 -11.57
N LEU A 246 -3.19 2.66 -12.69
CA LEU A 246 -4.09 2.01 -13.64
C LEU A 246 -3.27 1.50 -14.84
N SER A 247 -3.56 0.31 -15.37
CA SER A 247 -2.89 -0.20 -16.57
C SER A 247 -3.12 0.70 -17.77
N ASN A 248 -4.31 1.31 -17.85
CA ASN A 248 -4.73 2.22 -18.90
C ASN A 248 -5.57 3.36 -18.31
N THR A 249 -5.41 4.56 -18.86
CA THR A 249 -6.23 5.75 -18.52
C THR A 249 -7.16 6.16 -19.66
N THR A 250 -7.11 5.44 -20.78
CA THR A 250 -8.02 5.56 -21.91
C THR A 250 -8.38 4.15 -22.39
N VAL A 251 -9.67 3.90 -22.56
CA VAL A 251 -10.20 2.63 -23.08
C VAL A 251 -11.08 2.91 -24.30
N ASN A 252 -11.04 2.01 -25.27
CA ASN A 252 -11.92 2.05 -26.43
C ASN A 252 -13.00 0.96 -26.26
N LEU A 253 -14.27 1.35 -26.28
CA LEU A 253 -15.41 0.45 -26.24
C LEU A 253 -16.04 0.35 -27.63
N ASP A 254 -16.29 -0.87 -28.05
CA ASP A 254 -16.92 -1.24 -29.30
C ASP A 254 -18.03 -2.26 -29.06
N ASN A 255 -18.89 -2.03 -28.06
CA ASN A 255 -19.86 -3.00 -27.49
C ASN A 255 -19.26 -4.17 -26.71
N HIS A 256 -17.93 -4.31 -26.61
CA HIS A 256 -17.31 -5.27 -25.69
C HIS A 256 -17.00 -4.66 -24.33
N PRO A 257 -17.16 -5.43 -23.25
CA PRO A 257 -16.56 -5.09 -21.98
C PRO A 257 -15.03 -5.03 -22.10
N VAL A 258 -14.43 -3.94 -21.64
CA VAL A 258 -12.97 -3.82 -21.48
C VAL A 258 -12.63 -3.91 -20.00
N THR A 259 -11.66 -4.74 -19.66
CA THR A 259 -11.16 -4.87 -18.29
C THR A 259 -9.75 -4.29 -18.19
N ILE A 260 -9.54 -3.41 -17.22
CA ILE A 260 -8.22 -2.85 -16.90
C ILE A 260 -7.80 -3.29 -15.50
N SER A 261 -6.50 -3.43 -15.25
CA SER A 261 -5.98 -3.76 -13.93
C SER A 261 -5.57 -2.49 -13.18
N TYR A 262 -5.64 -2.55 -11.85
CA TYR A 262 -5.12 -1.51 -10.97
C TYR A 262 -4.25 -2.10 -9.86
N SER A 263 -3.29 -1.30 -9.38
CA SER A 263 -2.49 -1.57 -8.19
C SER A 263 -2.42 -0.34 -7.29
N ILE A 264 -2.26 -0.57 -5.99
CA ILE A 264 -2.29 0.46 -4.94
C ILE A 264 -1.03 0.33 -4.10
N SER A 265 -0.36 1.46 -3.89
CA SER A 265 0.71 1.61 -2.91
C SER A 265 0.18 2.34 -1.68
N GLY A 266 0.67 1.96 -0.50
CA GLY A 266 0.22 2.53 0.77
C GLY A 266 -1.17 2.09 1.22
N ALA A 267 -1.72 1.01 0.63
CA ALA A 267 -3.00 0.45 1.07
C ALA A 267 -2.91 -0.14 2.49
N ASP A 268 -4.05 -0.15 3.17
CA ASP A 268 -4.27 -0.69 4.50
C ASP A 268 -5.56 -1.53 4.56
N GLY A 269 -5.94 -1.97 5.75
CA GLY A 269 -7.15 -2.78 5.97
C GLY A 269 -8.47 -2.03 5.77
N TYR A 270 -8.44 -0.72 5.51
CA TYR A 270 -9.61 0.12 5.25
C TYR A 270 -9.63 0.66 3.82
N THR A 271 -8.70 0.22 2.97
CA THR A 271 -8.57 0.70 1.60
C THR A 271 -9.57 0.01 0.69
N PHE A 272 -10.30 0.79 -0.10
CA PHE A 272 -11.26 0.30 -1.09
C PHE A 272 -11.25 1.15 -2.37
N VAL A 273 -11.78 0.56 -3.45
CA VAL A 273 -11.90 1.22 -4.76
C VAL A 273 -13.37 1.19 -5.18
N GLU A 274 -13.87 2.34 -5.61
CA GLU A 274 -15.21 2.51 -6.16
C GLU A 274 -15.16 3.31 -7.46
N THR A 275 -16.23 3.18 -8.25
CA THR A 275 -16.35 3.86 -9.53
C THR A 275 -17.68 4.62 -9.65
N VAL A 276 -17.64 5.73 -10.39
CA VAL A 276 -18.83 6.48 -10.80
C VAL A 276 -18.77 6.68 -12.31
N ASP A 277 -19.84 6.26 -12.97
CA ASP A 277 -19.96 6.32 -14.41
C ASP A 277 -20.58 7.64 -14.87
N LYS A 278 -20.02 8.20 -15.93
CA LYS A 278 -20.60 9.32 -16.67
C LYS A 278 -20.78 8.93 -18.13
N GLY A 279 -21.99 9.12 -18.65
CA GLY A 279 -22.35 8.76 -20.01
C GLY A 279 -22.89 7.33 -20.09
N ASN A 280 -22.83 6.73 -21.28
CA ASN A 280 -23.47 5.45 -21.57
C ASN A 280 -22.55 4.25 -21.28
N VAL A 281 -22.01 4.19 -20.06
CA VAL A 281 -21.17 3.08 -19.60
C VAL A 281 -21.60 2.60 -18.23
N LYS A 282 -21.23 1.36 -17.93
CA LYS A 282 -21.32 0.77 -16.60
C LYS A 282 -19.96 0.20 -16.22
N SER A 283 -19.44 0.58 -15.06
CA SER A 283 -18.21 0.00 -14.50
C SER A 283 -18.50 -0.94 -13.33
N THR A 284 -17.64 -1.94 -13.16
CA THR A 284 -17.67 -2.88 -12.05
C THR A 284 -16.25 -3.08 -11.54
N VAL A 285 -16.04 -2.83 -10.24
CA VAL A 285 -14.77 -3.08 -9.56
C VAL A 285 -14.73 -4.53 -9.08
N ASN A 286 -13.70 -5.27 -9.48
CA ASN A 286 -13.42 -6.63 -9.04
C ASN A 286 -12.12 -6.61 -8.21
N ALA A 287 -12.25 -6.35 -6.91
CA ALA A 287 -11.10 -6.32 -6.01
C ALA A 287 -10.58 -7.74 -5.75
N SER A 288 -9.29 -7.97 -6.02
CA SER A 288 -8.61 -9.22 -5.66
C SER A 288 -7.99 -9.15 -4.27
N SER A 289 -7.59 -7.94 -3.85
CA SER A 289 -7.13 -7.62 -2.49
C SER A 289 -7.26 -6.10 -2.23
N SER A 290 -6.83 -5.63 -1.06
CA SER A 290 -6.68 -4.19 -0.78
C SER A 290 -5.59 -3.50 -1.62
N TYR A 291 -4.73 -4.27 -2.31
CA TYR A 291 -3.58 -3.75 -3.06
C TYR A 291 -3.77 -3.79 -4.58
N TYR A 292 -4.66 -4.62 -5.11
CA TYR A 292 -4.84 -4.75 -6.56
C TYR A 292 -6.19 -5.40 -6.91
N GLY A 293 -6.61 -5.19 -8.14
CA GLY A 293 -7.83 -5.77 -8.71
C GLY A 293 -8.01 -5.32 -10.15
N THR A 294 -9.23 -5.45 -10.65
CA THR A 294 -9.59 -4.99 -12.00
C THR A 294 -10.84 -4.14 -12.00
N ILE A 295 -11.00 -3.32 -13.05
CA ILE A 295 -12.21 -2.57 -13.35
C ILE A 295 -12.69 -3.01 -14.72
N THR A 296 -13.88 -3.58 -14.79
CA THR A 296 -14.55 -3.95 -16.05
C THR A 296 -15.51 -2.83 -16.43
N ILE A 297 -15.41 -2.34 -17.66
CA ILE A 297 -16.20 -1.23 -18.20
C ILE A 297 -17.00 -1.77 -19.39
N THR A 298 -18.31 -1.62 -19.35
CA THR A 298 -19.25 -2.10 -20.38
C THR A 298 -20.01 -0.94 -20.98
N GLN A 299 -20.19 -0.96 -22.29
CA GLN A 299 -21.00 0.01 -23.01
C GLN A 299 -22.50 -0.28 -22.82
N THR A 300 -23.31 0.77 -22.65
CA THR A 300 -24.76 0.67 -22.42
C THR A 300 -25.58 1.56 -23.39
N GLY A 301 -24.91 2.16 -24.36
CA GLY A 301 -25.45 3.12 -25.32
C GLY A 301 -24.31 3.78 -26.10
N ASP A 302 -24.64 4.66 -27.05
CA ASP A 302 -23.63 5.33 -27.89
C ASP A 302 -22.62 6.11 -27.03
N ILE A 303 -21.32 5.95 -27.32
CA ILE A 303 -20.29 6.68 -26.59
C ILE A 303 -20.17 8.10 -27.12
N ASP A 304 -20.30 9.08 -26.22
CA ASP A 304 -20.06 10.49 -26.53
C ASP A 304 -18.67 10.95 -26.05
N SER A 305 -18.28 12.16 -26.45
CA SER A 305 -16.95 12.73 -26.13
C SER A 305 -16.73 13.04 -24.63
N ASP A 306 -17.78 13.02 -23.81
CA ASP A 306 -17.72 13.34 -22.38
C ASP A 306 -17.84 12.09 -21.49
N THR A 307 -17.99 10.91 -22.11
CA THR A 307 -18.10 9.62 -21.44
C THR A 307 -16.79 9.25 -20.72
N LYS A 308 -16.89 8.94 -19.42
CA LYS A 308 -15.75 8.63 -18.57
C LYS A 308 -16.15 7.85 -17.33
N VAL A 309 -15.18 7.14 -16.76
CA VAL A 309 -15.31 6.49 -15.44
C VAL A 309 -14.43 7.23 -14.45
N LEU A 310 -15.02 7.74 -13.37
CA LEU A 310 -14.28 8.28 -12.23
C LEU A 310 -13.98 7.12 -11.30
N VAL A 311 -12.71 6.98 -10.89
CA VAL A 311 -12.26 5.94 -9.98
C VAL A 311 -11.84 6.60 -8.67
N PHE A 312 -12.46 6.19 -7.58
CA PHE A 312 -12.16 6.66 -6.23
C PHE A 312 -11.37 5.58 -5.50
N LEU A 313 -10.16 5.92 -5.09
CA LEU A 313 -9.37 5.15 -4.13
C LEU A 313 -9.51 5.81 -2.77
N CYS A 314 -10.08 5.09 -1.81
CA CYS A 314 -10.39 5.63 -0.49
C CYS A 314 -9.78 4.78 0.62
N ASN A 315 -9.37 5.42 1.71
CA ASN A 315 -9.18 4.81 3.02
C ASN A 315 -9.84 5.73 4.08
N ARG A 316 -9.49 5.59 5.37
CA ARG A 316 -10.06 6.41 6.44
C ARG A 316 -9.72 7.90 6.33
N ASP A 317 -8.56 8.22 5.78
CA ASP A 317 -7.96 9.55 5.87
C ASP A 317 -7.87 10.26 4.51
N GLN A 318 -7.97 9.51 3.42
CA GLN A 318 -7.66 9.98 2.08
C GLN A 318 -8.65 9.47 1.03
N THR A 319 -8.96 10.34 0.08
CA THR A 319 -9.63 10.00 -1.18
C THR A 319 -8.80 10.50 -2.34
N ILE A 320 -8.47 9.61 -3.27
CA ILE A 320 -7.72 9.91 -4.50
C ILE A 320 -8.64 9.60 -5.67
N THR A 321 -8.81 10.57 -6.56
CA THR A 321 -9.62 10.40 -7.77
C THR A 321 -8.74 10.23 -8.99
N ASN A 322 -9.01 9.18 -9.76
CA ASN A 322 -8.48 8.97 -11.10
C ASN A 322 -9.62 9.02 -12.12
N VAL A 323 -9.28 9.24 -13.38
CA VAL A 323 -10.26 9.28 -14.48
C VAL A 323 -9.80 8.37 -15.59
N ILE A 324 -10.69 7.48 -16.02
CA ILE A 324 -10.53 6.67 -17.23
C ILE A 324 -11.39 7.33 -18.31
N LYS A 325 -10.73 7.80 -19.38
CA LYS A 325 -11.43 8.30 -20.56
C LYS A 325 -11.96 7.14 -21.37
N VAL A 326 -13.20 7.24 -21.82
CA VAL A 326 -13.80 6.24 -22.69
C VAL A 326 -13.94 6.84 -24.08
N THR A 327 -13.43 6.13 -25.08
CA THR A 327 -13.69 6.37 -26.49
C THR A 327 -14.52 5.21 -27.03
N GLY A 328 -15.25 5.39 -28.12
CA GLY A 328 -16.02 4.30 -28.70
C GLY A 328 -16.92 4.73 -29.84
N GLY A 329 -17.77 3.79 -30.26
CA GLY A 329 -18.69 3.95 -31.39
C GLY A 329 -20.15 3.69 -31.02
N SER A 330 -20.95 3.44 -32.05
CA SER A 330 -22.38 3.15 -31.94
C SER A 330 -22.66 1.90 -31.11
N TYR A 331 -23.71 1.94 -30.30
CA TYR A 331 -24.17 0.80 -29.52
C TYR A 331 -25.10 -0.10 -30.32
N GLU A 332 -24.85 -1.39 -30.25
CA GLU A 332 -25.73 -2.44 -30.76
C GLU A 332 -26.14 -3.31 -29.57
N GLU A 333 -27.45 -3.39 -29.33
CA GLU A 333 -28.01 -4.26 -28.29
C GLU A 333 -27.54 -5.71 -28.52
N PRO A 334 -27.04 -6.38 -27.47
CA PRO A 334 -26.56 -7.75 -27.59
C PRO A 334 -27.67 -8.69 -28.04
N ASP A 335 -27.32 -9.58 -28.97
CA ASP A 335 -28.23 -10.59 -29.49
C ASP A 335 -28.17 -11.87 -28.66
N ASN A 336 -29.20 -12.11 -27.85
CA ASN A 336 -29.28 -13.29 -26.99
C ASN A 336 -29.84 -14.54 -27.70
N ARG A 337 -30.03 -14.50 -29.03
CA ARG A 337 -30.46 -15.70 -29.79
C ARG A 337 -29.46 -16.84 -29.69
N ILE A 338 -28.20 -16.55 -29.36
CA ILE A 338 -27.19 -17.57 -29.10
C ILE A 338 -27.58 -18.47 -27.93
N GLU A 339 -28.15 -17.93 -26.85
CA GLU A 339 -28.59 -18.72 -25.69
C GLU A 339 -29.79 -19.63 -26.02
N ASP A 340 -30.53 -19.36 -27.10
CA ASP A 340 -31.60 -20.25 -27.59
C ASP A 340 -31.07 -21.44 -28.40
N VAL A 341 -29.86 -21.33 -28.98
CA VAL A 341 -29.30 -22.34 -29.90
C VAL A 341 -28.09 -23.08 -29.33
N VAL A 342 -27.40 -22.50 -28.33
CA VAL A 342 -26.26 -23.09 -27.64
C VAL A 342 -26.61 -23.32 -26.17
N PRO A 343 -26.50 -24.56 -25.65
CA PRO A 343 -26.68 -24.83 -24.23
C PRO A 343 -25.85 -23.94 -23.32
N GLU A 344 -26.45 -23.44 -22.24
CA GLU A 344 -25.83 -22.48 -21.30
C GLU A 344 -24.55 -23.03 -20.64
N ASP A 345 -24.49 -24.34 -20.38
CA ASP A 345 -23.33 -25.01 -19.81
C ASP A 345 -22.11 -25.00 -20.74
N ILE A 346 -22.35 -25.11 -22.06
CA ILE A 346 -21.30 -25.00 -23.08
C ILE A 346 -20.74 -23.57 -23.10
N VAL A 347 -21.62 -22.57 -23.13
CA VAL A 347 -21.22 -21.16 -23.14
C VAL A 347 -20.39 -20.84 -21.89
N LYS A 348 -20.85 -21.26 -20.70
CA LYS A 348 -20.13 -21.05 -19.43
C LYS A 348 -18.74 -21.69 -19.38
N LYS A 349 -18.58 -22.89 -19.96
CA LYS A 349 -17.27 -23.57 -20.02
C LYS A 349 -16.27 -22.82 -20.91
N LEU A 350 -16.76 -22.22 -22.00
CA LEU A 350 -15.93 -21.57 -23.01
C LEU A 350 -15.60 -20.11 -22.67
N ASP A 351 -16.53 -19.38 -22.06
CA ASP A 351 -16.43 -17.93 -21.77
C ASP A 351 -15.06 -17.47 -21.19
N PRO A 352 -14.40 -18.21 -20.27
CA PRO A 352 -13.09 -17.80 -19.75
C PRO A 352 -11.93 -17.84 -20.77
N TYR A 353 -12.10 -18.53 -21.91
CA TYR A 353 -11.02 -18.86 -22.85
C TYR A 353 -11.28 -18.36 -24.28
N ILE A 354 -12.52 -18.03 -24.62
CA ILE A 354 -12.91 -17.49 -25.92
C ILE A 354 -13.92 -16.35 -25.74
N THR A 355 -13.63 -15.20 -26.36
CA THR A 355 -14.59 -14.09 -26.41
C THR A 355 -15.77 -14.46 -27.30
N ILE A 356 -16.99 -14.31 -26.79
CA ILE A 356 -18.23 -14.56 -27.53
C ILE A 356 -18.86 -13.20 -27.92
N TYR A 357 -18.77 -12.88 -29.20
CA TYR A 357 -19.28 -11.67 -29.84
C TYR A 357 -20.79 -11.78 -30.07
N ARG A 358 -21.60 -11.19 -29.18
CA ARG A 358 -23.07 -11.22 -29.26
C ARG A 358 -23.61 -10.02 -30.04
N GLY A 359 -24.18 -10.26 -31.22
CA GLY A 359 -24.86 -9.23 -32.02
C GLY A 359 -25.62 -9.80 -33.21
N VAL A 360 -26.56 -8.99 -33.73
CA VAL A 360 -27.43 -9.38 -34.85
C VAL A 360 -26.80 -9.09 -36.22
N ASN A 361 -25.71 -8.31 -36.29
CA ASN A 361 -25.13 -7.79 -37.53
C ASN A 361 -23.67 -8.25 -37.76
N PRO A 362 -23.38 -9.55 -37.81
CA PRO A 362 -22.01 -10.01 -38.01
C PRO A 362 -21.44 -9.54 -39.37
N PRO A 363 -20.13 -9.30 -39.47
CA PRO A 363 -19.46 -9.02 -40.74
C PRO A 363 -19.64 -10.16 -41.75
N ASN A 364 -19.37 -9.88 -43.03
CA ASN A 364 -19.21 -10.95 -44.01
C ASN A 364 -17.87 -11.65 -43.78
N VAL A 365 -17.92 -12.92 -43.38
CA VAL A 365 -16.73 -13.74 -43.08
C VAL A 365 -16.47 -14.81 -44.13
N GLU A 366 -17.26 -14.85 -45.21
CA GLU A 366 -17.06 -15.83 -46.28
C GLU A 366 -15.64 -15.79 -46.84
N GLY A 367 -15.06 -16.98 -47.04
CA GLY A 367 -13.69 -17.15 -47.48
C GLY A 367 -13.09 -18.47 -47.03
N ALA A 368 -11.87 -18.74 -47.48
CA ALA A 368 -11.05 -19.82 -46.97
C ALA A 368 -9.82 -19.24 -46.27
N TYR A 369 -9.46 -19.78 -45.11
CA TYR A 369 -8.42 -19.27 -44.23
C TYR A 369 -7.57 -20.40 -43.70
N ARG A 370 -6.28 -20.14 -43.48
CA ARG A 370 -5.36 -21.04 -42.79
C ARG A 370 -5.07 -20.52 -41.38
N ILE A 371 -5.17 -21.39 -40.39
CA ILE A 371 -4.79 -21.12 -39.00
C ILE A 371 -3.39 -21.70 -38.79
N ASP A 372 -2.35 -20.86 -38.80
CA ASP A 372 -0.96 -21.32 -38.77
C ASP A 372 0.02 -20.27 -38.19
N PRO A 373 0.78 -20.59 -37.13
CA PRO A 373 0.76 -21.84 -36.38
C PRO A 373 -0.49 -21.97 -35.51
N MET A 374 -1.12 -23.14 -35.45
CA MET A 374 -2.21 -23.40 -34.51
C MET A 374 -1.64 -23.76 -33.14
N LEU A 375 -1.95 -22.96 -32.12
CA LEU A 375 -1.42 -23.10 -30.75
C LEU A 375 -2.52 -23.42 -29.74
N THR A 376 -2.23 -24.26 -28.77
CA THR A 376 -3.16 -24.57 -27.67
C THR A 376 -3.29 -23.38 -26.72
N VAL A 377 -4.51 -23.00 -26.41
CA VAL A 377 -4.85 -22.03 -25.36
C VAL A 377 -5.19 -22.77 -24.07
N TYR A 378 -6.06 -23.78 -24.17
CA TYR A 378 -6.54 -24.55 -23.02
C TYR A 378 -7.05 -25.93 -23.45
N CYS A 379 -6.81 -26.95 -22.63
CA CYS A 379 -7.45 -28.27 -22.74
C CYS A 379 -8.00 -28.68 -21.37
N GLU A 380 -9.29 -29.05 -21.31
CA GLU A 380 -9.89 -29.57 -20.06
C GLU A 380 -9.21 -30.88 -19.61
N ASP A 381 -8.63 -31.62 -20.55
CA ASP A 381 -7.89 -32.86 -20.33
C ASP A 381 -6.36 -32.69 -20.39
N GLU A 382 -5.83 -31.50 -20.07
CA GLU A 382 -4.37 -31.26 -19.96
C GLU A 382 -3.67 -32.33 -19.09
N GLY A 383 -2.56 -32.86 -19.60
CA GLY A 383 -1.81 -33.95 -18.95
C GLY A 383 -2.45 -35.34 -19.08
N ASN A 384 -3.69 -35.44 -19.56
CA ASN A 384 -4.45 -36.68 -19.75
C ASN A 384 -4.99 -36.82 -21.19
N GLY A 385 -4.18 -36.41 -22.18
CA GLY A 385 -4.50 -36.44 -23.60
C GLY A 385 -4.62 -35.06 -24.24
N GLY A 386 -4.83 -34.02 -23.43
CA GLY A 386 -4.76 -32.62 -23.83
C GLY A 386 -3.34 -32.05 -23.76
N PHE A 387 -3.15 -30.86 -24.31
CA PHE A 387 -1.84 -30.22 -24.45
C PHE A 387 -1.68 -29.06 -23.46
N ASN A 388 -0.45 -28.78 -23.06
CA ASN A 388 -0.14 -27.58 -22.27
C ASN A 388 -0.37 -26.33 -23.13
N PRO A 389 -0.76 -25.18 -22.54
CA PRO A 389 -0.84 -23.90 -23.25
C PRO A 389 0.45 -23.57 -24.03
N GLY A 390 0.31 -23.06 -25.25
CA GLY A 390 1.40 -22.75 -26.18
C GLY A 390 1.90 -23.94 -27.00
N THR A 391 1.41 -25.16 -26.79
CA THR A 391 1.80 -26.33 -27.60
C THR A 391 1.32 -26.15 -29.04
N LYS A 392 2.23 -26.36 -30.02
CA LYS A 392 1.88 -26.38 -31.44
C LYS A 392 1.19 -27.68 -31.83
N VAL A 393 0.06 -27.55 -32.53
CA VAL A 393 -0.69 -28.66 -33.14
C VAL A 393 -0.75 -28.49 -34.66
N THR A 394 -1.24 -29.50 -35.37
CA THR A 394 -1.39 -29.44 -36.84
C THR A 394 -2.28 -28.28 -37.25
N SER A 395 -1.80 -27.46 -38.17
CA SER A 395 -2.52 -26.33 -38.74
C SER A 395 -3.78 -26.78 -39.49
N GLU A 396 -4.81 -25.92 -39.48
CA GLU A 396 -6.13 -26.18 -40.06
C GLU A 396 -6.43 -25.19 -41.19
N ASP A 397 -6.97 -25.71 -42.30
CA ASP A 397 -7.56 -24.95 -43.39
C ASP A 397 -9.09 -24.96 -43.21
N ILE A 398 -9.70 -23.80 -43.04
CA ILE A 398 -11.13 -23.64 -42.86
C ILE A 398 -11.76 -22.89 -44.04
N ARG A 399 -13.04 -23.17 -44.31
CA ARG A 399 -13.84 -22.44 -45.28
C ARG A 399 -15.20 -22.10 -44.69
N LEU A 400 -15.55 -20.83 -44.76
CA LEU A 400 -16.82 -20.25 -44.37
C LEU A 400 -17.56 -19.82 -45.64
N TYR A 401 -18.80 -20.25 -45.82
CA TYR A 401 -19.56 -19.96 -47.05
C TYR A 401 -21.07 -20.05 -46.83
N GLY A 402 -21.85 -19.46 -47.75
CA GLY A 402 -23.30 -19.49 -47.69
C GLY A 402 -23.85 -18.65 -46.54
N GLN A 403 -23.20 -17.53 -46.19
CA GLN A 403 -23.62 -16.69 -45.08
C GLN A 403 -24.94 -15.98 -45.44
N ASN A 404 -25.97 -16.20 -44.61
CA ASN A 404 -27.27 -15.56 -44.73
C ASN A 404 -27.44 -14.55 -43.60
N LYS A 405 -27.45 -13.25 -43.96
CA LYS A 405 -27.57 -12.14 -43.01
C LYS A 405 -28.94 -11.97 -42.35
N ILE A 406 -30.00 -12.54 -42.94
CA ILE A 406 -31.35 -12.43 -42.38
C ILE A 406 -31.53 -13.48 -41.28
N ASN A 407 -31.09 -14.70 -41.57
CA ASN A 407 -31.24 -15.83 -40.66
C ASN A 407 -30.05 -16.01 -39.71
N ASN A 408 -28.97 -15.25 -39.91
CA ASN A 408 -27.70 -15.39 -39.20
C ASN A 408 -27.20 -16.84 -39.22
N THR A 409 -27.15 -17.40 -40.43
CA THR A 409 -26.64 -18.76 -40.67
C THR A 409 -25.43 -18.76 -41.58
N ILE A 410 -24.54 -19.75 -41.43
CA ILE A 410 -23.37 -19.96 -42.30
C ILE A 410 -22.95 -21.43 -42.33
N ASN A 411 -22.26 -21.86 -43.38
CA ASN A 411 -21.73 -23.22 -43.53
C ASN A 411 -20.21 -23.27 -43.31
N TYR A 412 -19.72 -24.45 -42.97
CA TYR A 412 -18.33 -24.72 -42.61
C TYR A 412 -17.78 -25.99 -43.24
N GLU A 413 -16.56 -25.88 -43.75
CA GLU A 413 -15.67 -27.01 -44.06
C GLU A 413 -14.33 -26.77 -43.35
N GLY A 414 -13.78 -27.79 -42.70
CA GLY A 414 -12.47 -27.75 -42.06
C GLY A 414 -11.65 -28.99 -42.41
N TYR A 415 -10.36 -28.79 -42.67
CA TYR A 415 -9.41 -29.85 -42.98
C TYR A 415 -8.07 -29.54 -42.33
N THR A 416 -7.42 -30.56 -41.76
CA THR A 416 -6.00 -30.41 -41.44
C THR A 416 -5.22 -30.19 -42.73
N VAL A 417 -4.14 -29.39 -42.68
CA VAL A 417 -3.29 -29.16 -43.87
C VAL A 417 -2.68 -30.47 -44.40
N SER A 418 -2.43 -31.44 -43.51
CA SER A 418 -1.99 -32.80 -43.88
C SER A 418 -3.11 -33.66 -44.52
N GLY A 419 -4.35 -33.18 -44.46
CA GLY A 419 -5.57 -33.86 -44.89
C GLY A 419 -6.02 -34.97 -43.95
N SER A 420 -5.32 -35.23 -42.85
CA SER A 420 -5.50 -36.38 -41.94
C SER A 420 -6.85 -36.46 -41.22
N SER A 421 -7.58 -35.35 -41.14
CA SER A 421 -8.94 -35.23 -40.58
C SER A 421 -9.74 -34.14 -41.29
N TYR A 422 -11.07 -34.23 -41.18
CA TYR A 422 -12.00 -33.23 -41.71
C TYR A 422 -13.20 -33.02 -40.78
N ALA A 423 -13.85 -31.88 -40.93
CA ALA A 423 -15.10 -31.53 -40.25
C ALA A 423 -16.01 -30.70 -41.17
N LEU A 424 -17.32 -30.98 -41.13
CA LEU A 424 -18.35 -30.32 -41.94
C LEU A 424 -19.48 -29.83 -41.05
N GLY A 425 -19.96 -28.62 -41.27
CA GLY A 425 -21.14 -28.06 -40.59
C GLY A 425 -22.04 -27.29 -41.57
N GLU A 426 -23.35 -27.49 -41.47
CA GLU A 426 -24.34 -26.77 -42.27
C GLU A 426 -25.30 -25.99 -41.37
N GLY A 427 -25.66 -24.77 -41.78
CA GLY A 427 -26.71 -23.97 -41.12
C GLY A 427 -26.36 -23.50 -39.70
N ALA A 428 -25.09 -23.30 -39.41
CA ALA A 428 -24.60 -22.85 -38.10
C ALA A 428 -24.99 -21.41 -37.79
N PHE A 429 -25.19 -21.11 -36.50
CA PHE A 429 -25.54 -19.76 -36.05
C PHE A 429 -24.32 -18.85 -36.01
N ILE A 430 -24.40 -17.66 -36.64
CA ILE A 430 -23.37 -16.63 -36.59
C ILE A 430 -23.89 -15.38 -35.89
N SER A 431 -23.13 -14.90 -34.91
CA SER A 431 -23.40 -13.69 -34.15
C SER A 431 -22.24 -12.71 -34.25
N GLY A 432 -22.51 -11.42 -34.06
CA GLY A 432 -21.48 -10.39 -34.05
C GLY A 432 -21.98 -9.02 -34.46
N TYR A 433 -21.05 -8.09 -34.57
CA TYR A 433 -21.30 -6.70 -34.92
C TYR A 433 -20.00 -6.08 -35.44
N GLY A 434 -20.12 -4.99 -36.21
CA GLY A 434 -18.95 -4.33 -36.81
C GLY A 434 -18.08 -5.31 -37.58
N ASN A 435 -16.83 -5.48 -37.14
CA ASN A 435 -15.88 -6.44 -37.70
C ASN A 435 -15.76 -7.73 -36.88
N TYR A 436 -16.46 -7.87 -35.77
CA TYR A 436 -16.30 -9.00 -34.87
C TYR A 436 -17.40 -10.04 -35.06
N PHE A 437 -17.05 -11.31 -34.87
CA PHE A 437 -18.00 -12.40 -35.03
C PHE A 437 -17.68 -13.61 -34.17
N THR A 438 -18.71 -14.36 -33.80
CA THR A 438 -18.61 -15.71 -33.26
C THR A 438 -19.59 -16.62 -33.99
N ILE A 439 -19.15 -17.82 -34.35
CA ILE A 439 -19.95 -18.81 -35.07
C ILE A 439 -19.99 -20.11 -34.27
N PHE A 440 -21.18 -20.70 -34.17
CA PHE A 440 -21.43 -21.96 -33.48
C PHE A 440 -21.90 -23.02 -34.47
N PHE A 441 -21.05 -24.02 -34.70
CA PHE A 441 -21.30 -25.13 -35.59
C PHE A 441 -21.57 -26.41 -34.81
N ASN A 442 -22.56 -27.17 -35.26
CA ASN A 442 -22.55 -28.61 -35.03
C ASN A 442 -21.84 -29.24 -36.22
N THR A 443 -20.68 -29.86 -35.99
CA THR A 443 -19.91 -30.48 -37.06
C THR A 443 -19.91 -31.99 -36.96
N ILE A 444 -19.86 -32.64 -38.11
CA ILE A 444 -19.56 -34.06 -38.26
C ILE A 444 -18.21 -34.21 -38.96
N GLY A 445 -17.40 -35.16 -38.55
CA GLY A 445 -16.05 -35.32 -39.06
C GLY A 445 -15.49 -36.72 -38.89
N GLU A 446 -14.20 -36.85 -39.19
CA GLU A 446 -13.45 -38.08 -38.99
C GLU A 446 -12.00 -37.76 -38.62
N SER A 447 -11.47 -38.46 -37.63
CA SER A 447 -10.04 -38.47 -37.29
C SER A 447 -9.63 -39.88 -36.91
N HIS A 448 -8.43 -40.32 -37.33
CA HIS A 448 -7.96 -41.70 -37.10
C HIS A 448 -8.96 -42.80 -37.54
N ASN A 449 -9.75 -42.53 -38.58
CA ASN A 449 -10.85 -43.40 -39.07
C ASN A 449 -11.97 -43.61 -38.03
N ILE A 450 -12.07 -42.72 -37.05
CA ILE A 450 -13.13 -42.66 -36.04
C ILE A 450 -13.98 -41.44 -36.36
N SER A 451 -15.28 -41.65 -36.56
CA SER A 451 -16.25 -40.58 -36.77
C SER A 451 -16.34 -39.68 -35.54
N THR A 452 -16.46 -38.38 -35.72
CA THR A 452 -16.62 -37.39 -34.66
C THR A 452 -17.86 -36.53 -34.89
N LYS A 453 -18.51 -36.12 -33.80
CA LYS A 453 -19.45 -35.01 -33.77
C LYS A 453 -18.98 -34.00 -32.75
N THR A 454 -18.94 -32.73 -33.12
CA THR A 454 -18.48 -31.66 -32.22
C THR A 454 -19.40 -30.46 -32.24
N ALA A 455 -19.44 -29.77 -31.11
CA ALA A 455 -19.89 -28.38 -31.05
C ALA A 455 -18.65 -27.51 -31.20
N LEU A 456 -18.49 -26.87 -32.36
CA LEU A 456 -17.34 -26.03 -32.71
C LEU A 456 -17.73 -24.54 -32.62
N VAL A 457 -16.85 -23.76 -32.02
CA VAL A 457 -16.97 -22.32 -31.85
C VAL A 457 -15.75 -21.65 -32.48
N ILE A 458 -15.99 -20.78 -33.46
CA ILE A 458 -14.95 -19.95 -34.07
C ILE A 458 -15.26 -18.50 -33.78
N SER A 459 -14.29 -17.75 -33.28
CA SER A 459 -14.46 -16.35 -32.88
C SER A 459 -13.29 -15.50 -33.37
N GLY A 460 -13.53 -14.26 -33.81
CA GLY A 460 -12.45 -13.38 -34.26
C GLY A 460 -12.89 -12.04 -34.83
N GLU A 461 -11.91 -11.28 -35.34
CA GLU A 461 -12.08 -9.97 -35.97
C GLU A 461 -11.82 -10.09 -37.49
N LYS A 462 -12.82 -9.84 -38.32
CA LYS A 462 -12.68 -9.80 -39.78
C LYS A 462 -11.90 -8.56 -40.21
N THR A 463 -10.83 -8.77 -40.97
CA THR A 463 -10.01 -7.68 -41.55
C THR A 463 -9.86 -7.83 -43.06
N SER A 464 -9.19 -6.87 -43.72
CA SER A 464 -8.81 -6.99 -45.13
C SER A 464 -7.77 -8.09 -45.38
N ASN A 465 -6.97 -8.44 -44.37
CA ASN A 465 -5.83 -9.36 -44.50
C ASN A 465 -6.15 -10.78 -44.04
N GLY A 466 -7.37 -11.06 -43.57
CA GLY A 466 -7.76 -12.35 -43.00
C GLY A 466 -8.67 -12.20 -41.79
N ILE A 467 -8.63 -13.18 -40.89
CA ILE A 467 -9.29 -13.13 -39.59
C ILE A 467 -8.22 -12.92 -38.51
N LYS A 468 -8.30 -11.81 -37.80
CA LYS A 468 -7.37 -11.46 -36.74
C LYS A 468 -7.84 -12.05 -35.40
N ASN A 469 -6.89 -12.48 -34.58
CA ASN A 469 -7.11 -13.08 -33.26
C ASN A 469 -8.14 -14.24 -33.28
N LEU A 470 -8.07 -15.10 -34.29
CA LEU A 470 -8.99 -16.23 -34.41
C LEU A 470 -8.81 -17.19 -33.22
N LYS A 471 -9.91 -17.49 -32.53
CA LYS A 471 -10.02 -18.56 -31.55
C LYS A 471 -10.84 -19.71 -32.12
N TYR A 472 -10.36 -20.92 -31.92
CA TYR A 472 -10.97 -22.16 -32.39
C TYR A 472 -11.19 -23.07 -31.19
N ALA A 473 -12.42 -23.21 -30.73
CA ALA A 473 -12.78 -24.01 -29.57
C ALA A 473 -13.79 -25.08 -29.95
N PHE A 474 -13.68 -26.29 -29.42
CA PHE A 474 -14.70 -27.29 -29.68
C PHE A 474 -14.87 -28.25 -28.51
N ILE A 475 -16.06 -28.87 -28.46
CA ILE A 475 -16.43 -29.93 -27.53
C ILE A 475 -16.66 -31.20 -28.31
N MET A 476 -16.08 -32.33 -27.87
CA MET A 476 -16.41 -33.64 -28.41
C MET A 476 -17.79 -34.06 -27.92
N VAL A 477 -18.80 -34.03 -28.78
CA VAL A 477 -20.19 -34.39 -28.41
C VAL A 477 -20.38 -35.90 -28.47
N GLU A 478 -19.90 -36.53 -29.55
CA GLU A 478 -20.05 -37.97 -29.80
C GLU A 478 -18.87 -38.45 -30.64
N LYS A 479 -18.41 -39.69 -30.43
CA LYS A 479 -17.43 -40.33 -31.31
C LYS A 479 -17.72 -41.80 -31.56
N GLY A 480 -17.16 -42.32 -32.65
CA GLY A 480 -17.19 -43.75 -32.97
C GLY A 480 -16.41 -44.60 -31.98
N ALA A 481 -16.48 -45.93 -32.14
CA ALA A 481 -15.77 -46.88 -31.28
C ALA A 481 -14.25 -46.61 -31.29
N ASP A 482 -13.70 -46.32 -30.12
CA ASP A 482 -12.30 -45.97 -29.92
C ASP A 482 -11.65 -46.86 -28.84
N PRO A 483 -11.45 -48.16 -29.13
CA PRO A 483 -10.94 -49.11 -28.14
C PRO A 483 -9.49 -48.84 -27.72
N GLN A 484 -8.75 -48.07 -28.52
CA GLN A 484 -7.37 -47.69 -28.25
C GLN A 484 -7.25 -46.35 -27.52
N GLY A 485 -8.36 -45.62 -27.34
CA GLY A 485 -8.36 -44.31 -26.69
C GLY A 485 -7.55 -43.26 -27.45
N LEU A 486 -7.60 -43.28 -28.78
CA LEU A 486 -6.84 -42.38 -29.64
C LEU A 486 -7.36 -40.95 -29.59
N LEU A 487 -8.68 -40.79 -29.50
CA LEU A 487 -9.31 -39.47 -29.46
C LEU A 487 -9.68 -39.08 -28.04
N MET A 488 -9.73 -37.78 -27.79
CA MET A 488 -10.31 -37.21 -26.57
C MET A 488 -11.69 -37.80 -26.23
N LYS A 489 -12.05 -37.76 -24.94
CA LYS A 489 -13.34 -38.29 -24.46
C LYS A 489 -14.50 -37.37 -24.87
N GLU A 490 -15.70 -37.93 -24.95
CA GLU A 490 -16.94 -37.16 -25.09
C GLU A 490 -17.14 -36.24 -23.88
N GLY A 491 -17.72 -35.07 -24.11
CA GLY A 491 -17.91 -33.99 -23.13
C GLY A 491 -16.69 -33.11 -22.87
N VAL A 492 -15.50 -33.52 -23.34
CA VAL A 492 -14.25 -32.75 -23.17
C VAL A 492 -14.18 -31.61 -24.18
N PHE A 493 -13.70 -30.44 -23.75
CA PHE A 493 -13.44 -29.31 -24.64
C PHE A 493 -11.98 -28.87 -24.70
N ARG A 494 -11.61 -28.26 -25.84
CA ARG A 494 -10.28 -27.72 -26.10
C ARG A 494 -10.38 -26.41 -26.87
N VAL A 495 -9.42 -25.51 -26.64
CA VAL A 495 -9.36 -24.16 -27.20
C VAL A 495 -7.98 -23.93 -27.80
N PHE A 496 -7.97 -23.40 -29.02
CA PHE A 496 -6.79 -23.11 -29.81
C PHE A 496 -6.87 -21.68 -30.37
N GLU A 497 -5.72 -21.19 -30.84
CA GLU A 497 -5.60 -19.88 -31.47
C GLU A 497 -4.65 -19.92 -32.67
N ASP A 498 -4.74 -18.88 -33.49
CA ASP A 498 -3.69 -18.56 -34.45
C ASP A 498 -2.51 -17.87 -33.73
N GLY A 499 -1.34 -18.49 -33.76
CA GLY A 499 -0.16 -18.04 -33.02
C GLY A 499 0.54 -16.82 -33.60
N ASP A 500 0.27 -16.46 -34.87
CA ASP A 500 0.70 -15.18 -35.44
C ASP A 500 -0.40 -14.11 -35.41
N TYR A 501 -1.54 -14.45 -34.80
CA TYR A 501 -2.73 -13.63 -34.64
C TYR A 501 -3.44 -13.27 -35.96
N ILE A 502 -3.11 -13.89 -37.10
CA ILE A 502 -3.76 -13.63 -38.38
C ILE A 502 -3.96 -14.89 -39.22
N SER A 503 -5.20 -15.40 -39.22
CA SER A 503 -5.58 -16.49 -40.13
C SER A 503 -5.71 -15.99 -41.57
N SER A 504 -4.68 -16.31 -42.36
CA SER A 504 -4.46 -15.74 -43.69
C SER A 504 -5.39 -16.36 -44.74
N PRO A 505 -5.93 -15.57 -45.70
CA PRO A 505 -6.73 -16.08 -46.79
C PRO A 505 -5.95 -17.06 -47.66
N ILE A 506 -6.62 -18.13 -48.09
CA ILE A 506 -6.04 -19.15 -48.98
C ILE A 506 -6.97 -19.46 -50.15
N THR A 507 -6.40 -20.03 -51.21
CA THR A 507 -7.19 -20.65 -52.28
C THR A 507 -7.67 -22.03 -51.79
N TRP A 508 -8.99 -22.23 -51.76
CA TRP A 508 -9.54 -23.53 -51.37
C TRP A 508 -9.18 -24.62 -52.38
N SER A 509 -8.43 -25.63 -51.93
CA SER A 509 -7.91 -26.72 -52.76
C SER A 509 -8.46 -28.10 -52.39
N HIS A 510 -9.32 -28.18 -51.36
CA HIS A 510 -9.97 -29.42 -50.96
C HIS A 510 -11.22 -29.67 -51.82
N SER A 511 -11.33 -30.87 -52.39
CA SER A 511 -12.52 -31.23 -53.17
C SER A 511 -13.65 -31.70 -52.24
N SER A 512 -14.84 -31.13 -52.40
CA SER A 512 -16.07 -31.54 -51.68
C SER A 512 -16.54 -32.97 -51.99
N LYS A 513 -15.89 -33.66 -52.95
CA LYS A 513 -16.21 -35.02 -53.43
C LYS A 513 -15.15 -36.08 -53.16
N ALA A 514 -13.99 -35.78 -52.56
CA ALA A 514 -13.01 -36.82 -52.21
C ALA A 514 -13.40 -37.56 -50.93
N LYS A 515 -14.56 -38.22 -50.97
CA LYS A 515 -15.06 -39.14 -49.93
C LYS A 515 -14.37 -40.50 -49.94
N LEU A 516 -13.41 -40.75 -50.83
CA LEU A 516 -12.80 -42.08 -50.99
C LEU A 516 -11.33 -41.96 -51.36
N VAL A 517 -10.48 -42.41 -50.42
CA VAL A 517 -9.16 -43.01 -50.67
C VAL A 517 -8.11 -42.07 -51.29
N THR A 518 -7.54 -41.18 -50.47
CA THR A 518 -6.09 -40.93 -50.57
C THR A 518 -5.46 -41.38 -49.25
N PRO A 519 -4.33 -42.11 -49.26
CA PRO A 519 -3.66 -42.43 -48.02
C PRO A 519 -3.24 -41.12 -47.35
N PHE A 520 -3.83 -40.85 -46.20
CA PHE A 520 -3.48 -39.72 -45.34
C PHE A 520 -1.96 -39.73 -45.12
N LYS A 521 -1.29 -38.61 -45.38
CA LYS A 521 0.15 -38.51 -45.12
C LYS A 521 0.39 -38.52 -43.60
N SER A 522 1.37 -39.29 -43.15
CA SER A 522 1.83 -39.26 -41.75
C SER A 522 2.27 -37.85 -41.38
N SER A 523 1.91 -37.39 -40.19
CA SER A 523 2.16 -36.06 -39.65
C SER A 523 2.96 -36.18 -38.36
N ASP A 524 4.10 -35.48 -38.30
CA ASP A 524 4.89 -35.34 -37.07
C ASP A 524 4.25 -34.39 -36.04
N GLU A 525 3.11 -33.78 -36.37
CA GLU A 525 2.36 -32.87 -35.51
C GLU A 525 1.08 -33.53 -34.97
N TYR A 526 0.69 -33.13 -33.75
CA TYR A 526 -0.49 -33.64 -33.06
C TYR A 526 -1.78 -33.14 -33.71
N SER A 527 -2.76 -34.03 -33.88
CA SER A 527 -4.13 -33.61 -34.26
C SER A 527 -4.80 -32.91 -33.09
N ILE A 528 -5.66 -31.93 -33.36
CA ILE A 528 -6.45 -31.23 -32.33
C ILE A 528 -7.27 -32.19 -31.44
N TYR A 529 -7.62 -33.38 -31.95
CA TYR A 529 -8.39 -34.41 -31.23
C TYR A 529 -7.55 -35.42 -30.45
N SER A 530 -6.24 -35.52 -30.71
CA SER A 530 -5.41 -36.66 -30.31
C SER A 530 -4.00 -36.26 -29.92
N ALA A 531 -3.54 -36.75 -28.76
CA ALA A 531 -2.14 -36.69 -28.37
C ALA A 531 -1.26 -37.75 -29.07
N PHE A 532 -1.83 -38.56 -29.95
CA PHE A 532 -1.09 -39.49 -30.80
C PHE A 532 -0.85 -38.83 -32.16
N LYS A 533 0.41 -38.89 -32.60
CA LYS A 533 0.80 -38.49 -33.96
C LYS A 533 0.37 -39.59 -34.93
N LYS A 534 -0.16 -39.21 -36.09
CA LYS A 534 -0.72 -40.15 -37.09
C LYS A 534 0.29 -40.48 -38.18
#